data_AF-A0A2V3HWW9-F1
#
_entry.id   AF-A0A2V3HWW9-F1
#
_cell.length_a   1.000
_cell.length_b   1.000
_cell.length_c   1.000
_cell.angle_alpha   90.00
_cell.angle_beta   90.00
_cell.angle_gamma   90.00
#
_symmetry.space_group_name_H-M   'P 1'
#
loop_
_entity.id
_entity.type
_entity.pdbx_description
1 polymer ?
#
loop_
_entity_poly.entity_id
_entity_poly.type
_entity_poly.pdbx_seq_one_letter_code
_entity_poly.pdbx_strand_id
1 'polypeptide(L)'
;MTVLLKLFIGKLVLLLLWGVAIVAGVYVYLNNYPAEGWRDWVCLAPVVGLLFVLVVFDLIPSMVIKTLDAYQNRFGFVMKYEEEDD
;
A
#
# COMPACT_ATOMS: atom_id res chain seq x y z
N MET A 1 4.19 -11.30 22.90
CA MET A 1 2.85 -10.68 22.76
C MET A 1 2.86 -9.22 22.30
N THR A 2 3.89 -8.42 22.63
CA THR A 2 3.95 -6.98 22.32
C THR A 2 4.31 -6.61 20.87
N VAL A 3 5.05 -7.45 20.13
CA VAL A 3 5.49 -7.15 18.75
C VAL A 3 4.38 -7.44 17.72
N LEU A 4 3.72 -8.59 17.84
CA LEU A 4 2.57 -8.97 17.01
C LEU A 4 1.44 -7.94 17.06
N LEU A 5 1.14 -7.42 18.26
CA LEU A 5 0.13 -6.39 18.44
C LEU A 5 0.51 -5.07 17.75
N LYS A 6 1.78 -4.66 17.82
CA LYS A 6 2.28 -3.45 17.13
C LYS A 6 2.17 -3.58 15.61
N LEU A 7 2.53 -4.74 15.06
CA LEU A 7 2.40 -5.02 13.63
C LEU A 7 0.92 -5.01 13.18
N PHE A 8 0.03 -5.59 13.99
CA PHE A 8 -1.40 -5.61 13.71
C PHE A 8 -2.01 -4.20 13.72
N ILE A 9 -1.69 -3.39 14.73
CA ILE A 9 -2.13 -2.00 14.83
C ILE A 9 -1.59 -1.17 13.65
N GLY A 10 -0.31 -1.34 13.31
CA GLY A 10 0.28 -0.66 12.15
C GLY A 10 -0.47 -0.96 10.85
N LYS A 11 -0.84 -2.23 10.64
CA LYS A 11 -1.59 -2.66 9.46
C LYS A 11 -3.04 -2.14 9.45
N LEU A 12 -3.69 -2.06 10.61
CA LEU A 12 -5.02 -1.45 10.74
C LEU A 12 -4.99 0.04 10.42
N VAL A 13 -4.01 0.77 10.94
CA VAL A 13 -3.83 2.20 10.63
C VAL A 13 -3.58 2.40 9.13
N LEU A 14 -2.78 1.54 8.52
CA LEU A 14 -2.50 1.57 7.09
C LEU A 14 -3.76 1.36 6.25
N LEU A 15 -4.60 0.39 6.62
CA LEU A 15 -5.90 0.15 5.97
C LEU A 15 -6.84 1.35 6.11
N LEU A 16 -6.87 2.00 7.28
CA LEU A 16 -7.64 3.22 7.48
C LEU A 16 -7.13 4.35 6.59
N LEU A 17 -5.80 4.53 6.47
CA LEU A 17 -5.20 5.53 5.59
C LEU A 17 -5.56 5.29 4.12
N TRP A 18 -5.57 4.04 3.67
CA TRP A 18 -6.07 3.68 2.34
C TRP A 18 -7.53 4.06 2.15
N GLY A 19 -8.39 3.74 3.11
CA GLY A 19 -9.80 4.12 3.07
C GLY A 19 -9.99 5.64 2.97
N VAL A 20 -9.29 6.39 3.81
CA VAL A 20 -9.32 7.87 3.79
C VAL A 20 -8.80 8.41 2.46
N ALA A 21 -7.71 7.88 1.92
CA ALA A 21 -7.13 8.34 0.67
C ALA A 21 -8.07 8.09 -0.52
N ILE A 22 -8.75 6.95 -0.56
CA ILE A 22 -9.73 6.63 -1.61
C ILE A 22 -10.94 7.55 -1.49
N VAL A 23 -11.51 7.72 -0.29
CA VAL A 23 -12.68 8.59 -0.09
C VAL A 23 -12.34 10.05 -0.42
N ALA A 24 -11.17 10.55 -0.01
CA ALA A 24 -10.70 11.87 -0.37
C ALA A 24 -10.47 12.00 -1.88
N GLY A 25 -9.91 10.97 -2.53
CA GLY A 25 -9.75 10.87 -3.99
C GLY A 25 -11.07 11.02 -4.71
N VAL A 26 -12.08 10.22 -4.33
CA VAL A 26 -13.42 10.26 -4.91
C VAL A 26 -14.09 11.62 -4.66
N TYR A 27 -13.99 12.15 -3.45
CA TYR A 27 -14.59 13.45 -3.11
C TYR A 27 -14.00 14.59 -3.95
N VAL A 28 -12.67 14.67 -4.03
CA VAL A 28 -12.00 15.71 -4.82
C VAL A 28 -12.26 15.51 -6.31
N TYR A 29 -12.27 14.28 -6.81
CA TYR A 29 -12.62 14.00 -8.20
C TYR A 29 -14.05 14.46 -8.53
N LEU A 30 -15.06 14.11 -7.71
CA LEU A 30 -16.44 14.51 -7.96
C LEU A 30 -16.67 16.03 -7.83
N ASN A 31 -15.91 16.71 -6.97
CA ASN A 31 -16.14 18.13 -6.68
C ASN A 31 -15.31 19.09 -7.55
N ASN A 32 -14.14 18.66 -8.04
CA ASN A 32 -13.22 19.51 -8.80
C ASN A 32 -13.07 19.09 -10.27
N TYR A 33 -13.84 18.10 -10.75
CA TYR A 33 -13.83 17.73 -12.16
C TYR A 33 -14.93 18.45 -12.94
N PRO A 34 -14.62 19.07 -14.11
CA PRO A 34 -13.32 19.11 -14.78
C PRO A 34 -12.34 20.10 -14.12
N ALA A 35 -11.10 19.64 -13.90
CA ALA A 35 -10.04 20.47 -13.31
C ALA A 35 -9.41 21.34 -14.40
N GLU A 36 -9.97 22.53 -14.61
CA GLU A 36 -9.58 23.44 -15.70
C GLU A 36 -8.54 24.48 -15.25
N GLY A 37 -8.42 24.74 -13.94
CA GLY A 37 -7.51 25.75 -13.38
C GLY A 37 -6.33 25.17 -12.59
N TRP A 38 -5.19 25.88 -12.60
CA TRP A 38 -4.01 25.56 -11.78
C TRP A 38 -4.30 25.42 -10.28
N ARG A 39 -5.31 26.13 -9.76
CA ARG A 39 -5.78 26.01 -8.36
C ARG A 39 -6.44 24.66 -8.07
N ASP A 40 -7.10 24.06 -9.05
CA ASP A 40 -7.77 22.75 -8.90
C ASP A 40 -6.72 21.64 -8.79
N TRP A 41 -5.64 21.76 -9.56
CA TRP A 41 -4.46 20.90 -9.46
C TRP A 41 -3.76 21.02 -8.09
N VAL A 42 -3.68 22.23 -7.52
CA VAL A 42 -3.16 22.42 -6.16
C VAL A 42 -4.06 21.78 -5.10
N CYS A 43 -5.39 21.77 -5.30
CA CYS A 43 -6.30 21.03 -4.42
C CYS A 43 -6.21 19.51 -4.56
N LEU A 44 -5.85 19.00 -5.74
CA LEU A 44 -5.62 17.57 -5.99
C LEU A 44 -4.27 17.08 -5.45
N ALA A 45 -3.26 17.94 -5.41
CA ALA A 45 -1.89 17.57 -5.05
C ALA A 45 -1.74 16.84 -3.69
N PRO A 46 -2.43 17.24 -2.59
CA PRO A 46 -2.33 16.53 -1.31
C PRO A 46 -2.89 15.11 -1.38
N VAL A 47 -3.97 14.91 -2.13
CA VAL A 47 -4.63 13.60 -2.28
C VAL A 47 -3.80 12.69 -3.16
N VAL A 48 -3.29 13.22 -4.28
CA VAL A 48 -2.36 12.51 -5.17
C VAL A 48 -1.07 12.16 -4.42
N GLY A 49 -0.53 13.07 -3.62
CA GLY A 49 0.65 12.84 -2.79
C GLY A 49 0.42 11.75 -1.74
N LEU A 50 -0.72 11.77 -1.06
CA LEU A 50 -1.11 10.73 -0.10
C LEU A 50 -1.22 9.35 -0.78
N LEU A 51 -1.90 9.27 -1.92
CA LEU A 51 -2.01 8.04 -2.70
C LEU A 51 -0.64 7.55 -3.19
N PHE A 52 0.22 8.44 -3.66
CA PHE A 52 1.58 8.10 -4.09
C PHE A 52 2.39 7.49 -2.94
N VAL A 53 2.36 8.10 -1.75
CA VAL A 53 3.06 7.57 -0.56
C VAL A 53 2.54 6.18 -0.21
N LEU A 54 1.21 5.98 -0.21
CA LEU A 54 0.62 4.67 0.08
C LEU A 54 1.04 3.62 -0.95
N VAL A 55 1.08 3.96 -2.24
CA VAL A 55 1.52 3.03 -3.28
C VAL A 55 3.01 2.68 -3.11
N VAL A 56 3.88 3.67 -2.92
CA VAL A 56 5.33 3.45 -2.87
C VAL A 56 5.78 2.71 -1.61
N PHE A 57 5.21 3.04 -0.46
CA PHE A 57 5.67 2.49 0.82
C PHE A 57 4.90 1.25 1.28
N ASP A 58 3.69 1.01 0.77
CA ASP A 58 2.89 -0.15 1.15
C ASP A 58 2.66 -1.09 -0.04
N LEU A 59 2.03 -0.61 -1.12
CA LEU A 59 1.63 -1.49 -2.23
C LEU A 59 2.81 -2.13 -2.95
N ILE A 60 3.83 -1.35 -3.31
CA ILE A 60 5.01 -1.85 -4.04
C ILE A 60 5.77 -2.90 -3.21
N PRO A 61 6.19 -2.63 -1.95
CA PRO A 61 6.87 -3.64 -1.13
C PRO A 61 6.01 -4.88 -0.92
N SER A 62 4.70 -4.73 -0.67
CA SER A 62 3.77 -5.85 -0.51
C SER A 62 3.69 -6.72 -1.76
N MET A 63 3.64 -6.11 -2.94
CA MET A 63 3.62 -6.81 -4.23
C MET A 63 4.96 -7.50 -4.51
N VAL A 64 6.09 -6.84 -4.24
CA VAL A 64 7.42 -7.43 -4.40
C VAL A 64 7.59 -8.64 -3.50
N ILE A 65 7.26 -8.53 -2.21
CA ILE A 65 7.35 -9.65 -1.25
C ILE A 65 6.47 -10.83 -1.70
N LYS A 66 5.21 -10.56 -2.07
CA LYS A 66 4.29 -11.62 -2.55
C LYS A 66 4.79 -12.27 -3.84
N THR A 67 5.36 -11.47 -4.74
CA THR A 67 5.92 -11.98 -5.99
C THR A 67 7.12 -12.86 -5.70
N LEU A 68 8.06 -12.38 -4.89
CA LEU A 68 9.24 -13.16 -4.48
C LEU A 68 8.84 -14.46 -3.79
N ASP A 69 7.85 -14.44 -2.88
CA ASP A 69 7.30 -15.62 -2.22
C ASP A 69 6.67 -16.60 -3.22
N ALA A 70 5.90 -16.10 -4.18
CA ALA A 70 5.34 -16.93 -5.26
C ALA A 70 6.43 -17.55 -6.15
N TYR A 71 7.51 -16.81 -6.45
CA TYR A 71 8.68 -17.33 -7.16
C TYR A 71 9.40 -18.39 -6.33
N GLN A 72 9.68 -18.14 -5.05
CA GLN A 72 10.36 -19.09 -4.16
C GLN A 72 9.56 -20.40 -4.00
N ASN A 73 8.25 -20.31 -3.83
CA ASN A 73 7.35 -21.47 -3.79
C ASN A 73 7.33 -22.24 -5.11
N ARG A 74 7.28 -21.53 -6.26
CA ARG A 74 7.21 -22.17 -7.59
C ARG A 74 8.51 -22.87 -8.00
N PHE A 75 9.65 -22.32 -7.60
CA PHE A 75 10.97 -22.89 -7.92
C PHE A 75 11.50 -23.84 -6.83
N GLY A 76 10.70 -24.15 -5.80
CA GLY A 76 11.05 -25.13 -4.77
C GLY A 76 12.18 -24.69 -3.84
N PHE A 77 12.53 -23.40 -3.79
CA PHE A 77 13.57 -22.90 -2.89
C PHE A 77 13.17 -22.99 -1.42
N VAL A 78 11.86 -22.98 -1.11
CA VAL A 78 11.35 -23.22 0.25
C VAL A 78 11.77 -24.61 0.76
N MET A 79 11.72 -25.64 -0.10
CA MET A 79 12.14 -27.00 0.24
C MET A 79 13.66 -27.13 0.47
N LYS A 80 14.48 -26.20 -0.04
CA LYS A 80 15.94 -26.27 0.10
C LYS A 80 16.46 -25.68 1.42
N TYR A 81 15.64 -24.91 2.12
CA TYR A 81 15.94 -24.39 3.46
C TYR A 81 15.17 -25.11 4.57
N GLU A 82 14.21 -25.98 4.23
CA GLU A 82 13.54 -26.88 5.20
C GLU A 82 14.33 -28.18 5.46
N GLU A 83 15.19 -28.62 4.53
CA GLU A 83 15.95 -29.87 4.67
C GLU A 83 17.25 -29.75 5.52
N GLU A 84 17.58 -28.58 6.07
CA GLU A 84 18.76 -28.40 6.95
C GLU A 84 18.41 -28.24 8.44
N ASP A 85 17.12 -28.27 8.81
CA ASP A 85 16.62 -28.07 10.19
C ASP A 85 16.03 -29.34 10.85
N ASP A 86 16.33 -30.54 10.34
CA ASP A 86 16.02 -31.84 11.00
C ASP A 86 17.25 -32.77 11.10
#